data_AF-A0AAV5WIP1-F1
#
_entry.id   AF-A0AAV5WIP1-F1
#
_cell.length_a   1.000
_cell.length_b   1.000
_cell.length_c   1.000
_cell.angle_alpha   90.00
_cell.angle_beta   90.00
_cell.angle_gamma   90.00
#
_symmetry.space_group_name_H-M   'P 1'
#
loop_
_entity.id
_entity.type
_entity.pdbx_description
1 polymer ?
#
loop_
_entity_poly.entity_id
_entity_poly.type
_entity_poly.pdbx_seq_one_letter_code
_entity_poly.pdbx_strand_id
1 'polypeptide(L)'
;VFSEGEIVGYAGITSTGFPSDNKFKIGPVYASSTSDALTLIRPLTDYCESISHSSRILVKTLTGTVGEKSIGSLMGKKPSNEGTTLFSKPFTTTINTEMCYIPHNNSGHFDH
;
A
#
# COMPACT_ATOMS: atom_id res chain seq x y z
N VAL A 1 -0.63 13.51 -21.03
CA VAL A 1 -1.04 14.86 -20.60
C VAL A 1 -2.33 14.66 -19.83
N PHE A 2 -2.28 14.76 -18.50
CA PHE A 2 -3.49 14.66 -17.65
C PHE A 2 -4.25 15.98 -17.74
N SER A 3 -5.58 15.92 -17.74
CA SER A 3 -6.42 17.12 -17.72
C SER A 3 -6.43 17.74 -16.32
N GLU A 4 -6.63 19.05 -16.24
CA GLU A 4 -6.76 19.76 -14.96
C GLU A 4 -7.91 19.15 -14.14
N GLY A 5 -7.62 18.71 -12.90
CA GLY A 5 -8.60 18.08 -12.01
C GLY A 5 -8.70 16.55 -12.08
N GLU A 6 -7.90 15.87 -12.91
CA GLU A 6 -7.86 14.41 -12.95
C GLU A 6 -7.22 13.82 -11.68
N ILE A 7 -7.88 12.83 -11.07
CA ILE A 7 -7.33 12.09 -9.92
C ILE A 7 -6.29 11.10 -10.44
N VAL A 8 -5.01 11.46 -10.32
CA VAL A 8 -3.88 10.64 -10.77
C VAL A 8 -3.41 9.59 -9.74
N GLY A 9 -4.01 9.60 -8.54
CA GLY A 9 -3.74 8.61 -7.52
C GLY A 9 -4.42 8.87 -6.18
N TYR A 10 -4.25 7.92 -5.27
CA TYR A 10 -4.78 7.91 -3.93
C TYR A 10 -3.79 7.21 -3.01
N ALA A 11 -3.53 7.78 -1.84
CA ALA A 11 -2.72 7.17 -0.80
C ALA A 11 -3.38 7.34 0.57
N GLY A 12 -3.29 6.29 1.39
CA GLY A 12 -3.79 6.29 2.76
C GLY A 12 -2.72 5.92 3.77
N ILE A 13 -2.95 6.32 5.02
CA ILE A 13 -2.14 5.90 6.15
C ILE A 13 -3.03 5.55 7.34
N THR A 14 -2.61 4.57 8.13
CA THR A 14 -3.30 4.19 9.36
C THR A 14 -2.30 3.83 10.45
N SER A 15 -2.59 4.17 11.71
CA SER A 15 -1.84 3.66 12.86
C SER A 15 -2.09 2.15 13.03
N THR A 16 -1.09 1.41 13.47
CA THR A 16 -1.20 -0.04 13.67
C THR A 16 -0.37 -0.51 14.87
N GLY A 17 -0.78 -1.62 15.50
CA GLY A 17 -0.15 -2.08 16.74
C GLY A 17 -0.54 -1.26 17.96
N PHE A 18 0.26 -1.32 19.02
CA PHE A 18 0.02 -0.55 20.24
C PHE A 18 0.45 0.91 20.08
N PRO A 19 -0.22 1.87 20.74
CA PRO A 19 0.14 3.29 20.65
C PRO A 19 1.60 3.59 21.01
N SER A 20 2.19 2.82 21.94
CA SER A 20 3.60 2.93 22.34
C SER A 20 4.60 2.59 21.23
N ASP A 21 4.16 1.89 20.19
CA ASP A 21 5.06 1.38 19.15
C ASP A 21 5.33 2.39 18.03
N ASN A 22 4.56 3.49 17.96
CA ASN A 22 4.63 4.48 16.88
C ASN A 22 4.63 3.84 15.48
N LYS A 23 3.84 2.78 15.28
CA LYS A 23 3.79 2.05 14.01
C LYS A 23 2.66 2.57 13.13
N PHE A 24 3.00 2.81 11.87
CA PHE A 24 2.05 3.25 10.86
C PHE A 24 2.14 2.33 9.67
N LYS A 25 1.02 2.16 8.97
CA LYS A 25 0.95 1.44 7.72
C LYS A 25 0.52 2.41 6.64
N ILE A 26 1.36 2.56 5.63
CA ILE A 26 0.98 3.23 4.39
C ILE A 26 0.23 2.19 3.55
N GLY A 27 -0.93 2.56 3.02
CA GLY A 27 -1.79 1.68 2.25
C GLY A 27 -3.28 2.05 2.34
N PRO A 28 -4.04 2.01 1.23
CA PRO A 28 -3.54 1.68 -0.09
C PRO A 28 -2.74 2.84 -0.71
N VAL A 29 -1.96 2.54 -1.74
CA VAL A 29 -1.37 3.50 -2.66
C VAL A 29 -1.68 3.01 -4.08
N TYR A 30 -2.53 3.76 -4.77
CA TYR A 30 -2.83 3.60 -6.19
C TYR A 30 -2.39 4.85 -6.92
N ALA A 31 -1.69 4.70 -8.04
CA ALA A 31 -1.24 5.85 -8.82
C ALA A 31 -1.02 5.49 -10.28
N SER A 32 -1.13 6.49 -11.15
CA SER A 32 -0.89 6.35 -12.59
C SER A 32 0.59 6.18 -12.95
N SER A 33 1.51 6.57 -12.06
CA SER A 33 2.95 6.41 -12.26
C SER A 33 3.71 6.29 -10.93
N THR A 34 4.98 5.86 -11.01
CA THR A 34 5.85 5.77 -9.82
C THR A 34 6.13 7.16 -9.25
N SER A 35 6.23 8.18 -10.11
CA SER A 35 6.42 9.57 -9.67
C SER A 35 5.22 10.04 -8.85
N ASP A 36 4.00 9.74 -9.30
CA ASP A 36 2.77 10.11 -8.59
C ASP A 36 2.67 9.36 -7.25
N ALA A 37 2.98 8.06 -7.25
CA ALA A 37 3.00 7.25 -6.03
C ALA A 37 3.97 7.83 -4.98
N LEU A 38 5.19 8.18 -5.37
CA LEU A 38 6.19 8.76 -4.45
C LEU A 38 5.77 10.15 -3.96
N THR A 39 5.15 10.96 -4.84
CA THR A 39 4.61 12.29 -4.50
C THR A 39 3.52 12.17 -3.43
N LEU A 40 2.68 11.13 -3.50
CA LEU A 40 1.64 10.86 -2.51
C LEU A 40 2.17 10.25 -1.21
N ILE A 41 3.22 9.41 -1.27
CA ILE A 41 3.82 8.76 -0.10
C ILE A 41 4.57 9.77 0.78
N ARG A 42 5.31 10.71 0.18
CA ARG A 42 6.15 11.66 0.91
C ARG A 42 5.44 12.46 2.02
N PRO A 43 4.30 13.13 1.79
CA PRO A 43 3.62 13.84 2.87
C PRO A 43 3.12 12.90 3.98
N LEU A 44 2.85 11.62 3.68
CA LEU A 44 2.46 10.62 4.68
C LEU A 44 3.66 10.21 5.54
N THR A 45 4.87 10.13 4.97
CA THR A 45 6.09 9.88 5.74
C THR A 45 6.42 11.05 6.64
N ASP A 46 6.31 12.28 6.12
CA ASP A 46 6.55 13.51 6.89
C ASP A 46 5.57 13.61 8.07
N TYR A 47 4.29 13.23 7.86
CA TYR A 47 3.30 13.12 8.93
C TYR A 47 3.75 12.14 10.01
N CYS A 48 4.20 10.92 9.67
CA CYS A 48 4.67 9.95 10.66
C CYS A 48 5.85 10.47 11.49
N GLU A 49 6.82 11.11 10.84
CA GLU A 49 7.99 11.67 11.51
C GLU A 49 7.59 12.81 12.46
N SER A 50 6.59 13.61 12.09
CA SER A 50 6.06 14.68 12.95
C SER A 50 5.41 14.17 14.24
N ILE A 51 4.87 12.95 14.23
CA ILE A 51 4.29 12.32 15.43
C ILE A 51 5.38 11.80 16.36
N SER A 52 6.40 11.15 15.82
CA SER A 52 7.54 10.64 16.58
C SER A 52 8.74 10.37 15.68
N HIS A 53 9.93 10.74 16.15
CA HIS A 53 11.19 10.41 15.49
C HIS A 53 11.48 8.90 15.49
N SER A 54 10.80 8.13 16.35
CA SER A 54 10.88 6.67 16.39
C SER A 54 9.78 5.98 15.60
N SER A 55 8.99 6.73 14.82
CA SER A 55 7.92 6.19 13.98
C SER A 55 8.44 5.13 13.02
N ARG A 56 7.69 4.03 12.91
CA ARG A 56 8.03 2.90 12.03
C ARG A 56 6.96 2.73 10.97
N ILE A 57 7.36 2.82 9.71
CA ILE A 57 6.44 2.70 8.59
C ILE A 57 6.47 1.27 8.05
N LEU A 58 5.30 0.67 7.97
CA LEU A 58 5.06 -0.63 7.39
C LEU A 58 4.53 -0.44 5.96
N VAL A 59 5.27 -1.00 5.01
CA VAL A 59 4.89 -1.10 3.61
C VAL A 59 4.79 -2.58 3.27
N LYS A 60 3.81 -2.95 2.44
CA LYS A 60 3.67 -4.32 1.92
C LYS A 60 3.24 -4.22 0.47
N THR A 61 3.93 -4.92 -0.43
CA THR A 61 3.50 -5.08 -1.83
C THR A 61 2.61 -6.30 -1.99
N LEU A 62 1.91 -6.39 -3.13
CA LEU A 62 1.18 -7.56 -3.57
C LEU A 62 1.83 -8.12 -4.84
N THR A 63 1.97 -9.43 -4.91
CA THR A 63 2.56 -10.10 -6.06
C THR A 63 1.76 -9.86 -7.33
N GLY A 64 2.47 -9.63 -8.43
CA GLY A 64 1.92 -9.30 -9.73
C GLY A 64 1.57 -7.82 -9.92
N THR A 65 1.66 -6.97 -8.89
CA THR A 65 1.36 -5.54 -9.03
C THR A 65 2.57 -4.71 -9.45
N VAL A 66 2.32 -3.48 -9.94
CA VAL A 66 3.36 -2.49 -10.23
C VAL A 66 4.20 -2.20 -8.98
N GLY A 67 3.61 -2.26 -7.79
CA GLY A 67 4.31 -2.14 -6.51
C GLY A 67 5.38 -3.19 -6.32
N GLU A 68 5.08 -4.48 -6.53
CA GLU A 68 6.10 -5.52 -6.43
C GLU A 68 7.27 -5.26 -7.38
N LYS A 69 6.98 -4.89 -8.63
CA LYS A 69 7.99 -4.66 -9.67
C LYS A 69 8.85 -3.43 -9.41
N SER A 70 8.25 -2.35 -8.87
CA SER A 70 8.90 -1.05 -8.74
C SER A 70 9.53 -0.80 -7.37
N ILE A 71 8.85 -1.16 -6.28
CA ILE A 71 9.31 -0.91 -4.91
C ILE A 71 9.74 -2.19 -4.19
N GLY A 72 9.34 -3.38 -4.66
CA GLY A 72 9.66 -4.64 -3.99
C GLY A 72 11.16 -4.93 -3.86
N SER A 73 11.97 -4.53 -4.86
CA SER A 73 13.43 -4.67 -4.82
C SER A 73 14.08 -3.81 -3.73
N LEU A 74 13.46 -2.69 -3.36
CA LEU A 74 13.94 -1.78 -2.33
C LEU A 74 13.69 -2.30 -0.91
N MET A 75 12.76 -3.25 -0.75
CA MET A 75 12.31 -3.73 0.56
C MET A 75 13.23 -4.80 1.17
N GLY A 76 14.26 -5.26 0.45
CA GLY A 76 15.30 -6.18 0.94
C GLY A 76 14.85 -7.58 1.34
N LYS A 77 13.54 -7.83 1.47
CA LYS A 77 12.91 -9.12 1.77
C LYS A 77 11.67 -9.30 0.92
N LYS A 78 11.54 -10.48 0.30
CA LYS A 78 10.31 -10.86 -0.37
C LYS A 78 9.18 -11.03 0.66
N PRO A 79 7.92 -10.69 0.32
CA PRO A 79 6.79 -11.00 1.17
C PRO A 79 6.78 -12.50 1.50
N SER A 80 6.70 -12.86 2.79
CA SER A 80 6.60 -14.26 3.21
C SER A 80 5.16 -14.78 3.16
N ASN A 81 4.18 -13.87 3.17
CA ASN A 81 2.75 -14.16 3.17
C ASN A 81 2.05 -13.23 2.17
N GLU A 82 1.48 -13.80 1.12
CA GLU A 82 0.57 -13.11 0.21
C GLU A 82 -0.86 -13.13 0.76
N GLY A 83 -1.78 -12.35 0.16
CA GLY A 83 -3.17 -12.35 0.62
C GLY A 83 -3.78 -13.75 0.46
N THR A 84 -4.25 -14.35 1.55
CA THR A 84 -5.09 -15.55 1.50
C THR A 84 -6.53 -15.11 1.28
N THR A 85 -7.17 -15.67 0.24
CA THR A 85 -8.62 -15.63 0.12
C THR A 85 -9.22 -16.75 0.97
N LEU A 86 -10.31 -16.45 1.69
CA LEU A 86 -11.12 -17.49 2.34
C LEU A 86 -12.32 -17.88 1.46
N PHE A 87 -12.36 -17.40 0.21
CA PHE A 87 -13.34 -17.85 -0.78
C PHE A 87 -12.99 -19.28 -1.24
N SER A 88 -14.00 -20.14 -1.19
CA SER A 88 -13.97 -21.55 -1.62
C SER A 88 -13.94 -21.69 -3.14
N LYS A 89 -14.33 -20.64 -3.87
CA LYS A 89 -14.37 -20.59 -5.34
C LYS A 89 -13.34 -19.59 -5.88
N PRO A 90 -12.86 -19.79 -7.12
CA PRO A 90 -12.05 -18.79 -7.81
C PRO A 90 -12.77 -17.44 -7.83
N PHE A 91 -12.11 -16.38 -7.38
CA PHE A 91 -12.61 -15.01 -7.47
C PHE A 91 -11.74 -14.21 -8.43
N THR A 92 -12.36 -13.39 -9.27
CA THR A 92 -11.63 -12.42 -10.09
C THR A 92 -11.41 -11.17 -9.26
N THR A 93 -10.15 -10.81 -9.04
CA THR A 93 -9.81 -9.58 -8.31
C THR A 93 -10.22 -8.34 -9.11
N THR A 94 -10.77 -7.34 -8.43
CA THR A 94 -11.03 -6.00 -8.99
C THR A 94 -9.85 -5.05 -8.83
N ILE A 95 -8.74 -5.51 -8.24
CA ILE A 95 -7.53 -4.71 -8.07
C ILE A 95 -6.91 -4.45 -9.44
N ASN A 96 -6.78 -3.17 -9.81
CA ASN A 96 -5.96 -2.77 -10.93
C ASN A 96 -4.48 -2.93 -10.56
N THR A 97 -3.87 -4.03 -11.01
CA THR A 97 -2.49 -4.39 -10.69
C THR A 97 -1.46 -3.43 -11.29
N GLU A 98 -1.80 -2.71 -12.36
CA GLU A 98 -0.93 -1.73 -13.02
C GLU A 98 -0.85 -0.40 -12.26
N MET A 99 -1.83 -0.12 -11.39
CA MET A 99 -1.84 1.09 -10.56
C MET A 99 -1.55 0.80 -9.09
N CYS A 100 -1.61 -0.46 -8.65
CA CYS A 100 -1.48 -0.84 -7.24
C CYS A 100 -0.01 -0.89 -6.77
N TYR A 101 0.45 0.16 -6.09
CA TYR A 101 1.79 0.20 -5.48
C TYR A 101 1.80 -0.45 -4.11
N ILE A 102 0.82 -0.12 -3.26
CA ILE A 102 0.70 -0.68 -1.91
C ILE A 102 -0.78 -1.04 -1.70
N PRO A 103 -1.18 -2.31 -1.61
CA PRO A 103 -2.58 -2.68 -1.37
C PRO A 103 -3.08 -2.25 0.02
N HIS A 104 -4.40 -2.03 0.14
CA HIS A 104 -5.07 -1.94 1.43
C HIS A 104 -5.27 -3.34 2.01
N ASN A 105 -4.27 -3.89 2.70
CA ASN A 105 -4.37 -5.25 3.24
C ASN A 105 -4.93 -5.29 4.67
N ASN A 106 -6.23 -5.10 4.86
CA ASN A 106 -6.91 -5.28 6.15
C ASN A 106 -8.25 -6.04 6.00
N SER A 107 -8.29 -7.24 5.39
CA SER A 107 -9.33 -8.26 5.69
C SER A 107 -9.27 -9.46 4.74
N GLY A 108 -9.21 -10.67 5.30
CA GLY A 108 -9.71 -11.85 4.59
C GLY A 108 -11.22 -11.72 4.44
N HIS A 109 -11.73 -11.95 3.23
CA HIS A 109 -13.16 -12.01 2.96
C HIS A 109 -13.58 -13.48 2.92
N PHE A 110 -14.71 -13.81 3.55
CA PHE A 110 -15.22 -15.18 3.68
C PHE A 110 -16.42 -15.41 2.74
N ASP A 111 -16.50 -16.62 2.17
CA ASP A 111 -17.75 -17.13 1.63
C ASP A 111 -18.67 -17.50 2.81
N HIS A 112 -19.96 -17.16 2.70
CA HIS A 112 -21.02 -17.80 3.49
C HIS A 112 -21.44 -19.10 2.81
#